data_AF-A0A7C7PWG1-F1
#
_entry.id   AF-A0A7C7PWG1-F1
#
_cell.length_a   1.000
_cell.length_b   1.000
_cell.length_c   1.000
_cell.angle_alpha   90.00
_cell.angle_beta   90.00
_cell.angle_gamma   90.00
#
_symmetry.space_group_name_H-M   'P 1'
#
loop_
_entity.id
_entity.type
_entity.pdbx_description
1 polymer ?
#
loop_
_entity_poly.entity_id
_entity_poly.type
_entity_poly.pdbx_seq_one_letter_code
_entity_poly.pdbx_strand_id
1 'polypeptide(L)'
;VKPGERIPVDGTVITGSSSVDESTITGEPIPAEKHPADRVFAGTINQLGVLQVRTEKVGEETVVAKIIRMVEEAQEQKAPIERTADKYARWFLPVVMAAAIVTYVWSRDVMRAVAVLIIACPCALVLATPTAVVAAIGRLAKDGIITKGGSFIEMLGRINYVVFDKTGTLTHGAPKLSDIVPVGTADSDELLKWAAIAEQGSEHLLAKLIVDAARERGLTLITPSEFTVHPGMGVVARAGDMRIAVGNRKLLTHLRFGIPDEVEVQWQRLESQGKTVICVAADDAILGLITFADTLRPQAAPAINALQQLGIAGLAILTGDTMRAARQVARRLGIKDVYADLLPAEKVERIRALQRDGNRVAMVGDGITMRQRW
;
A
#
# COMPACT_ATOMS: atom_id res chain seq x y z
N VAL A 1 14.40 8.81 -22.07
CA VAL A 1 14.49 7.65 -21.14
C VAL A 1 14.29 6.39 -21.96
N LYS A 2 15.30 5.51 -21.97
CA LYS A 2 15.25 4.24 -22.71
C LYS A 2 14.53 3.14 -21.91
N PRO A 3 14.13 2.03 -22.55
CA PRO A 3 13.57 0.87 -21.85
C PRO A 3 14.54 0.34 -20.79
N GLY A 4 14.02 -0.01 -19.61
CA GLY A 4 14.79 -0.44 -18.44
C GLY A 4 15.46 0.69 -17.63
N GLU A 5 15.49 1.93 -18.14
CA GLU A 5 16.11 3.05 -17.42
C GLU A 5 15.19 3.65 -16.38
N ARG A 6 15.79 4.14 -15.29
CA ARG A 6 15.11 4.93 -14.28
C ARG A 6 14.85 6.34 -14.80
N ILE A 7 13.63 6.84 -14.60
CA ILE A 7 13.27 8.22 -14.92
C ILE A 7 14.02 9.15 -13.94
N PRO A 8 14.85 10.09 -14.41
CA PRO A 8 15.75 10.85 -13.52
C PRO A 8 15.10 12.05 -12.83
N VAL A 9 14.03 12.61 -13.41
CA VAL A 9 13.38 13.86 -12.98
C VAL A 9 11.87 13.75 -13.16
N ASP A 10 11.11 14.60 -12.47
CA ASP A 10 9.67 14.69 -12.71
C ASP A 10 9.42 15.49 -13.98
N GLY A 11 8.44 15.06 -14.76
CA GLY A 11 8.14 15.72 -16.01
C GLY A 11 6.90 15.19 -16.71
N THR A 12 6.71 15.68 -17.93
CA THR A 12 5.59 15.30 -18.79
C THR A 12 6.12 14.69 -20.08
N VAL A 13 5.55 13.57 -20.51
CA VAL A 13 5.93 12.91 -21.75
C VAL A 13 5.56 13.81 -22.93
N ILE A 14 6.52 14.08 -23.83
CA ILE A 14 6.30 14.85 -25.05
C ILE A 14 6.07 13.89 -26.23
N THR A 15 6.88 12.83 -26.32
CA THR A 15 6.81 11.84 -27.40
C THR A 15 7.13 10.45 -26.87
N GLY A 16 6.57 9.44 -27.53
CA GLY A 16 6.69 8.03 -27.16
C GLY A 16 5.53 7.52 -26.30
N SER A 17 5.47 6.20 -26.14
CA SER A 17 4.51 5.49 -25.30
C SER A 17 5.19 4.31 -24.63
N SER A 18 4.99 4.14 -23.34
CA SER A 18 5.62 3.06 -22.57
C SER A 18 4.85 2.78 -21.28
N SER A 19 5.00 1.56 -20.76
CA SER A 19 4.64 1.23 -19.39
C SER A 19 5.75 1.65 -18.43
N VAL A 20 5.36 2.31 -17.34
CA VAL A 20 6.26 2.79 -16.29
C VAL A 20 5.89 2.13 -14.98
N ASP A 21 6.84 1.44 -14.37
CA ASP A 21 6.70 0.91 -13.01
C ASP A 21 6.80 2.07 -12.02
N GLU A 22 5.63 2.48 -11.55
CA GLU A 22 5.46 3.51 -10.52
C GLU A 22 5.24 2.88 -9.13
N SER A 23 5.54 1.60 -8.91
CA SER A 23 5.33 0.95 -7.60
C SER A 23 6.08 1.65 -6.46
N THR A 24 7.29 2.16 -6.74
CA THR A 24 8.08 2.99 -5.81
C THR A 24 7.43 4.35 -5.49
N ILE A 25 6.52 4.79 -6.36
CA ILE A 25 5.62 5.98 -6.47
C ILE A 25 4.24 5.91 -5.79
N THR A 26 3.51 4.89 -6.15
CA THR A 26 2.07 4.80 -5.88
C THR A 26 1.80 3.62 -4.95
N GLY A 27 2.71 2.65 -4.88
CA GLY A 27 2.48 1.35 -4.27
C GLY A 27 1.69 0.40 -5.19
N GLU A 28 1.36 0.83 -6.41
CA GLU A 28 0.60 0.01 -7.35
C GLU A 28 1.53 -1.00 -8.05
N PRO A 29 1.21 -2.30 -8.01
CA PRO A 29 2.06 -3.35 -8.57
C PRO A 29 1.96 -3.45 -10.10
N ILE A 30 0.91 -2.87 -10.70
CA ILE A 30 0.71 -2.86 -12.15
C ILE A 30 1.36 -1.58 -12.71
N PRO A 31 2.29 -1.69 -13.68
CA PRO A 31 2.88 -0.53 -14.35
C PRO A 31 1.82 0.40 -14.94
N ALA A 32 2.00 1.71 -14.74
CA ALA A 32 1.14 2.73 -15.30
C ALA A 32 1.52 3.01 -16.75
N GLU A 33 0.53 3.08 -17.63
CA GLU A 33 0.74 3.39 -19.04
C GLU A 33 0.88 4.89 -19.25
N LYS A 34 1.89 5.30 -20.02
CA LYS A 34 2.22 6.71 -20.28
C LYS A 34 2.22 7.02 -21.76
N HIS A 35 1.49 8.07 -22.12
CA HIS A 35 1.38 8.65 -23.45
C HIS A 35 1.82 10.13 -23.43
N PRO A 36 1.94 10.78 -24.60
CA PRO A 36 2.19 12.22 -24.64
C PRO A 36 1.16 12.99 -23.80
N ALA A 37 1.64 14.00 -23.07
CA ALA A 37 0.94 14.77 -22.04
C ALA A 37 0.76 14.09 -20.67
N ASP A 38 1.10 12.81 -20.50
CA ASP A 38 1.07 12.16 -19.20
C ASP A 38 2.28 12.51 -18.35
N ARG A 39 2.08 12.58 -17.04
CA ARG A 39 3.14 12.87 -16.06
C ARG A 39 3.90 11.61 -15.68
N VAL A 40 5.21 11.77 -15.50
CA VAL A 40 6.13 10.75 -15.00
C VAL A 40 6.93 11.29 -13.82
N PHE A 41 7.33 10.38 -12.93
CA PHE A 41 7.99 10.74 -11.68
C PHE A 41 9.43 10.25 -11.63
N ALA A 42 10.31 11.06 -11.04
CA ALA A 42 11.69 10.70 -10.77
C ALA A 42 11.75 9.41 -9.92
N GLY A 43 12.64 8.48 -10.25
CA GLY A 43 12.81 7.23 -9.49
C GLY A 43 11.96 6.04 -9.96
N THR A 44 10.98 6.27 -10.82
CA THR A 44 10.18 5.20 -11.46
C THR A 44 10.96 4.56 -12.61
N ILE A 45 10.59 3.32 -12.99
CA ILE A 45 11.34 2.55 -14.00
C ILE A 45 10.53 2.47 -15.29
N ASN A 46 11.11 2.96 -16.38
CA ASN A 46 10.55 2.80 -17.71
C ASN A 46 10.77 1.35 -18.19
N GLN A 47 9.75 0.65 -18.67
CA GLN A 47 9.88 -0.77 -19.01
C GLN A 47 10.17 -1.01 -20.49
N LEU A 48 9.23 -0.66 -21.39
CA LEU A 48 9.23 -1.18 -22.76
C LEU A 48 9.61 -0.15 -23.85
N GLY A 49 8.97 1.01 -23.87
CA GLY A 49 9.11 2.02 -24.91
C GLY A 49 10.17 3.10 -24.60
N VAL A 50 10.55 3.89 -25.61
CA VAL A 50 11.39 5.08 -25.40
C VAL A 50 10.48 6.28 -25.12
N LEU A 51 10.75 7.00 -24.02
CA LEU A 51 10.03 8.22 -23.67
C LEU A 51 10.93 9.44 -23.81
N GLN A 52 10.47 10.48 -24.50
CA GLN A 52 11.02 11.83 -24.36
C GLN A 52 10.18 12.60 -23.35
N VAL A 53 10.83 13.05 -22.29
CA VAL A 53 10.17 13.70 -21.16
C VAL A 53 10.63 15.15 -21.08
N ARG A 54 9.68 16.08 -21.01
CA ARG A 54 9.94 17.47 -20.66
C ARG A 54 10.14 17.54 -19.15
N THR A 55 11.33 17.95 -18.74
CA THR A 55 11.61 18.22 -17.33
C THR A 55 10.71 19.34 -16.80
N GLU A 56 10.00 19.08 -15.70
CA GLU A 56 9.19 20.09 -15.00
C GLU A 56 9.75 20.42 -13.62
N LYS A 57 10.21 19.41 -12.87
CA LYS A 57 10.75 19.58 -11.52
C LYS A 57 12.03 18.78 -11.36
N VAL A 58 13.02 19.39 -10.72
CA VAL A 58 14.36 18.82 -10.52
C VAL A 58 14.79 18.98 -9.06
N GLY A 59 15.72 18.11 -8.63
CA GLY A 59 16.27 18.17 -7.28
C GLY A 59 15.19 18.12 -6.19
N GLU A 60 15.19 19.12 -5.31
CA GLU A 60 14.28 19.23 -4.15
C GLU A 60 12.81 19.44 -4.53
N GLU A 61 12.54 19.84 -5.77
CA GLU A 61 11.16 20.06 -6.22
C GLU A 61 10.44 18.78 -6.65
N THR A 62 11.19 17.68 -6.83
CA THR A 62 10.65 16.38 -7.24
C THR A 62 9.72 15.80 -6.17
N VAL A 63 8.75 14.98 -6.60
CA VAL A 63 7.84 14.26 -5.70
C VAL A 63 8.63 13.39 -4.72
N VAL A 64 9.69 12.72 -5.15
CA VAL A 64 10.55 11.91 -4.27
C VAL A 64 11.23 12.78 -3.21
N ALA A 65 11.83 13.91 -3.58
CA ALA A 65 12.48 14.79 -2.61
C ALA A 65 11.49 15.37 -1.60
N LYS A 66 10.28 15.72 -2.04
CA LYS A 66 9.19 16.14 -1.14
C LYS A 66 8.81 15.04 -0.16
N ILE A 67 8.68 13.79 -0.64
CA ILE A 67 8.43 12.62 0.23
C ILE A 67 9.53 12.51 1.29
N ILE A 68 10.81 12.52 0.89
CA ILE A 68 11.95 12.43 1.81
C ILE A 68 11.88 13.52 2.89
N ARG A 69 11.66 14.77 2.49
CA ARG A 69 11.56 15.89 3.44
C ARG A 69 10.39 15.74 4.41
N MET A 70 9.22 15.32 3.93
CA MET A 70 8.06 15.10 4.81
C MET A 70 8.31 13.99 5.83
N VAL A 71 9.04 12.95 5.42
CA VAL A 71 9.49 11.85 6.30
C VAL A 71 10.45 12.35 7.37
N GLU A 72 11.45 13.13 6.97
CA GLU A 72 12.41 13.73 7.90
C GLU A 72 11.71 14.64 8.92
N GLU A 73 10.83 15.53 8.45
CA GLU A 73 10.01 16.40 9.31
C GLU A 73 9.12 15.61 10.28
N ALA A 74 8.59 14.45 9.84
CA ALA A 74 7.78 13.57 10.69
C ALA A 74 8.62 12.84 11.74
N GLN A 75 9.84 12.42 11.39
CA GLN A 75 10.75 11.73 12.32
C GLN A 75 11.39 12.67 13.35
N GLU A 76 11.60 13.94 12.99
CA GLU A 76 12.08 14.97 13.92
C GLU A 76 11.04 15.33 14.99
N GLN A 77 9.75 15.16 14.71
CA GLN A 77 8.69 15.22 15.72
C GLN A 77 8.68 13.97 16.61
N LYS A 78 9.77 13.73 17.35
CA LYS A 78 9.82 12.64 18.33
C LYS A 78 8.80 12.86 19.44
N ALA A 79 8.05 11.79 19.72
CA ALA A 79 7.13 11.75 20.84
C ALA A 79 7.89 11.88 22.19
N PRO A 80 7.38 12.71 23.13
CA PRO A 80 8.05 12.96 24.40
C PRO A 80 7.85 11.77 25.35
N ILE A 81 8.75 10.78 25.30
CA ILE A 81 8.68 9.57 26.13
C ILE A 81 9.22 9.75 27.56
N GLU A 82 9.74 10.92 27.93
CA GLU A 82 10.32 11.10 29.28
C GLU A 82 9.34 11.62 30.34
N ARG A 83 8.09 11.95 29.99
CA ARG A 83 7.31 12.83 30.87
C ARG A 83 6.63 12.16 32.08
N THR A 84 6.39 10.86 32.13
CA THR A 84 5.63 10.31 33.29
C THR A 84 6.48 10.29 34.55
N ALA A 85 7.71 9.77 34.47
CA ALA A 85 8.67 9.80 35.57
C ALA A 85 9.10 11.24 35.88
N ASP A 86 9.35 12.07 34.87
CA ASP A 86 9.74 13.47 35.06
C ASP A 86 8.61 14.34 35.65
N LYS A 87 7.35 14.08 35.28
CA LYS A 87 6.18 14.77 35.83
C LYS A 87 5.99 14.40 37.30
N TYR A 88 6.22 13.13 37.64
CA TYR A 88 6.22 12.69 39.04
C TYR A 88 7.35 13.37 39.81
N ALA A 89 8.59 13.32 39.30
CA ALA A 89 9.76 13.94 39.92
C ALA A 89 9.56 15.46 40.16
N ARG A 90 8.96 16.17 39.21
CA ARG A 90 8.69 17.62 39.29
C ARG A 90 7.81 18.01 40.48
N TRP A 91 6.87 17.15 40.88
CA TRP A 91 6.00 17.38 42.05
C TRP A 91 6.52 16.69 43.31
N PHE A 92 7.09 15.50 43.17
CA PHE A 92 7.57 14.69 44.28
C PHE A 92 8.77 15.32 44.99
N LEU A 93 9.74 15.83 44.22
CA LEU A 93 10.95 16.44 44.77
C LEU A 93 10.65 17.63 45.70
N PRO A 94 9.85 18.66 45.31
CA PRO A 94 9.54 19.77 46.22
C PRO A 94 8.74 19.33 47.46
N VAL A 95 7.85 18.33 47.33
CA VAL A 95 7.09 17.80 48.47
C VAL A 95 8.02 17.13 49.49
N VAL A 96 8.94 16.28 49.04
CA VAL A 96 9.92 15.61 49.91
C VAL A 96 10.86 16.61 50.56
N MET A 97 11.32 17.61 49.81
CA MET A 97 12.14 18.70 50.35
C MET A 97 11.40 19.51 51.42
N ALA A 98 10.12 19.85 51.18
CA ALA A 98 9.30 20.54 52.16
C ALA A 98 9.10 19.69 53.42
N ALA A 99 8.82 18.39 53.28
CA ALA A 99 8.67 17.47 54.41
C ALA A 99 9.96 17.36 55.24
N ALA A 100 11.13 17.31 54.60
CA ALA A 100 12.43 17.31 55.27
C ALA A 100 12.68 18.61 56.04
N ILE A 101 12.36 19.78 55.44
CA ILE A 101 12.48 21.09 56.10
C ILE A 101 11.54 21.18 57.30
N VAL A 102 10.27 20.79 57.16
CA VAL A 102 9.30 20.77 58.26
C VAL A 102 9.77 19.86 59.39
N THR A 103 10.30 18.68 59.06
CA THR A 103 10.85 17.74 60.04
C THR A 103 12.02 18.36 60.79
N TYR A 104 12.93 19.05 60.11
CA TYR A 104 14.06 19.74 60.74
C TYR A 104 13.62 20.88 61.66
N VAL A 105 12.69 21.73 61.21
CA VAL A 105 12.21 22.87 62.00
C VAL A 105 11.54 22.40 63.30
N TRP A 106 10.80 21.29 63.24
CA TRP A 106 10.11 20.74 64.40
C TRP A 106 11.04 19.94 65.34
N SER A 107 11.89 19.08 64.80
CA SER A 107 12.75 18.20 65.60
C SER A 107 14.07 18.85 66.05
N ARG A 108 14.55 19.86 65.32
CA ARG A 108 15.91 20.42 65.37
C ARG A 108 17.03 19.38 65.22
N ASP A 109 16.69 18.23 64.65
CA ASP A 109 17.59 17.09 64.46
C ASP A 109 17.80 16.82 62.97
N VAL A 110 19.02 17.10 62.50
CA VAL A 110 19.43 16.90 61.10
C VAL A 110 19.31 15.43 60.69
N MET A 111 19.55 14.49 61.62
CA MET A 111 19.49 13.06 61.31
C MET A 111 18.09 12.63 60.89
N ARG A 112 17.05 13.21 61.51
CA ARG A 112 15.65 12.93 61.17
C ARG A 112 15.26 13.50 59.81
N ALA A 113 15.74 14.70 59.47
CA ALA A 113 15.50 15.30 58.16
C ALA A 113 16.18 14.50 57.03
N VAL A 114 17.42 14.04 57.25
CA VAL A 114 18.14 13.17 56.30
C VAL A 114 17.43 11.82 56.15
N ALA A 115 16.92 11.23 57.23
CA ALA A 115 16.16 9.97 57.16
C ALA A 115 14.92 10.08 56.26
N VAL A 116 14.19 11.20 56.31
CA VAL A 116 13.04 11.47 55.42
C VAL A 116 13.47 11.49 53.95
N LEU A 117 14.59 12.13 53.63
CA LEU A 117 15.11 12.17 52.25
C LEU A 117 15.53 10.78 51.75
N ILE A 118 16.18 9.98 52.60
CA ILE A 118 16.64 8.62 52.24
C ILE A 118 15.45 7.70 51.97
N ILE A 119 14.45 7.70 52.86
CA ILE A 119 13.26 6.84 52.74
C ILE A 119 12.42 7.22 51.52
N ALA A 120 12.42 8.49 51.13
CA ALA A 120 11.67 8.98 49.98
C ALA A 120 12.24 8.55 48.62
N CYS A 121 13.42 7.91 48.55
CA CYS A 121 14.01 7.50 47.28
C CYS A 121 13.12 6.46 46.54
N PRO A 122 12.53 6.78 45.37
CA PRO A 122 11.53 5.93 44.74
C PRO A 122 12.16 4.85 43.85
N CYS A 123 13.11 4.07 44.38
CA CYS A 123 13.89 3.09 43.61
C CYS A 123 13.03 2.09 42.82
N ALA A 124 11.95 1.60 43.43
CA ALA A 124 11.03 0.65 42.79
C ALA A 124 10.25 1.28 41.63
N LEU A 125 9.84 2.55 41.75
CA LEU A 125 9.13 3.28 40.69
C LEU A 125 10.01 3.48 39.46
N VAL A 126 11.29 3.80 39.68
CA VAL A 126 12.28 3.99 38.61
C VAL A 126 12.50 2.70 37.82
N LEU A 127 12.54 1.55 38.51
CA LEU A 127 12.74 0.25 37.87
C LEU A 127 11.48 -0.35 37.22
N ALA A 128 10.28 0.04 37.66
CA ALA A 128 9.03 -0.55 37.19
C ALA A 128 8.85 -0.44 35.66
N THR A 129 9.10 0.74 35.08
CA THR A 129 8.86 0.98 33.64
C THR A 129 9.85 0.23 32.74
N PRO A 130 11.19 0.31 32.96
CA PRO A 130 12.15 -0.45 32.16
C PRO A 130 11.92 -1.97 32.23
N THR A 131 11.62 -2.51 33.42
CA THR A 131 11.36 -3.94 33.57
C THR A 131 10.11 -4.38 32.80
N ALA A 132 9.01 -3.61 32.89
CA ALA A 132 7.79 -3.90 32.13
C ALA A 132 8.03 -3.82 30.61
N VAL A 133 8.76 -2.81 30.15
CA VAL A 133 9.09 -2.62 28.73
C VAL A 133 9.93 -3.78 28.21
N VAL A 134 10.99 -4.18 28.92
CA VAL A 134 11.86 -5.30 28.49
C VAL A 134 11.07 -6.61 28.45
N ALA A 135 10.21 -6.86 29.45
CA ALA A 135 9.34 -8.02 29.45
C ALA A 135 8.35 -8.01 28.27
N ALA A 136 7.76 -6.85 27.94
CA ALA A 136 6.86 -6.69 26.81
C ALA A 136 7.57 -6.92 25.47
N ILE A 137 8.75 -6.33 25.26
CA ILE A 137 9.58 -6.56 24.07
C ILE A 137 9.91 -8.06 23.94
N GLY A 138 10.34 -8.69 25.03
CA GLY A 138 10.65 -10.12 25.04
C GLY A 138 9.45 -11.00 24.71
N ARG A 139 8.24 -10.62 25.12
CA ARG A 139 7.00 -11.32 24.76
C ARG A 139 6.65 -11.13 23.29
N LEU A 140 6.64 -9.88 22.81
CA LEU A 140 6.34 -9.54 21.42
C LEU A 140 7.29 -10.25 20.44
N ALA A 141 8.58 -10.32 20.76
CA ALA A 141 9.57 -11.00 19.94
C ALA A 141 9.29 -12.51 19.79
N LYS A 142 8.78 -13.18 20.83
CA LYS A 142 8.36 -14.60 20.75
C LYS A 142 7.18 -14.82 19.82
N ASP A 143 6.33 -13.79 19.69
CA ASP A 143 5.16 -13.79 18.81
C ASP A 143 5.50 -13.21 17.41
N GLY A 144 6.78 -13.01 17.10
CA GLY A 144 7.25 -12.49 15.80
C GLY A 144 7.04 -10.99 15.58
N ILE A 145 6.69 -10.25 16.63
CA ILE A 145 6.45 -8.80 16.59
C ILE A 145 7.71 -8.07 17.02
N ILE A 146 8.29 -7.29 16.09
CA ILE A 146 9.51 -6.53 16.33
C ILE A 146 9.16 -5.06 16.58
N THR A 147 9.64 -4.51 17.69
CA THR A 147 9.44 -3.10 18.06
C THR A 147 10.76 -2.33 17.99
N LYS A 148 10.73 -1.09 17.49
CA LYS A 148 11.92 -0.21 17.46
C LYS A 148 12.32 0.38 18.83
N GLY A 149 11.54 0.11 19.88
CA GLY A 149 11.79 0.56 21.24
C GLY A 149 10.53 0.53 22.12
N GLY A 150 10.68 0.59 23.44
CA GLY A 150 9.56 0.57 24.39
C GLY A 150 8.62 1.77 24.28
N SER A 151 9.16 2.86 23.76
CA SER A 151 8.48 4.12 23.52
C SER A 151 7.28 3.97 22.56
N PHE A 152 7.41 3.09 21.56
CA PHE A 152 6.37 2.73 20.62
C PHE A 152 5.32 1.79 21.24
N ILE A 153 5.71 0.94 22.18
CA ILE A 153 4.78 0.06 22.90
C ILE A 153 3.82 0.89 23.75
N GLU A 154 4.34 1.90 24.45
CA GLU A 154 3.51 2.83 25.23
C GLU A 154 2.56 3.63 24.32
N MET A 155 3.06 4.08 23.16
CA MET A 155 2.23 4.77 22.17
C MET A 155 1.13 3.88 21.62
N LEU A 156 1.44 2.60 21.35
CA LEU A 156 0.47 1.62 20.87
C LEU A 156 -0.73 1.49 21.82
N GLY A 157 -0.47 1.47 23.14
CA GLY A 157 -1.52 1.41 24.16
C GLY A 157 -2.42 2.65 24.24
N ARG A 158 -2.11 3.71 23.50
CA ARG A 158 -2.86 4.98 23.49
C ARG A 158 -3.64 5.20 22.19
N ILE A 159 -3.45 4.37 21.18
CA ILE A 159 -4.10 4.53 19.88
C ILE A 159 -5.62 4.40 20.02
N ASN A 160 -6.34 5.28 19.33
CA ASN A 160 -7.79 5.20 19.20
C ASN A 160 -8.28 5.16 17.75
N TYR A 161 -7.36 5.29 16.78
CA TYR A 161 -7.70 5.29 15.36
C TYR A 161 -6.64 4.51 14.58
N VAL A 162 -7.04 3.55 13.75
CA VAL A 162 -6.11 2.75 12.94
C VAL A 162 -6.41 2.93 11.46
N VAL A 163 -5.39 3.31 10.71
CA VAL A 163 -5.42 3.50 9.26
C VAL A 163 -4.63 2.36 8.62
N PHE A 164 -5.21 1.74 7.62
CA PHE A 164 -4.59 0.65 6.86
C PHE A 164 -4.27 1.11 5.45
N ASP A 165 -3.04 0.83 4.99
CA ASP A 165 -2.83 0.74 3.54
C ASP A 165 -3.62 -0.45 2.99
N LYS A 166 -4.09 -0.35 1.75
CA LYS A 166 -4.83 -1.45 1.11
C LYS A 166 -3.84 -2.49 0.59
N THR A 167 -3.05 -2.09 -0.41
CA THR A 167 -2.14 -2.95 -1.17
C THR A 167 -1.02 -3.47 -0.28
N GLY A 168 -0.74 -4.77 -0.34
CA GLY A 168 0.32 -5.43 0.43
C GLY A 168 0.01 -5.64 1.93
N THR A 169 -1.02 -4.98 2.46
CA THR A 169 -1.37 -4.99 3.88
C THR A 169 -2.69 -5.69 4.15
N LEU A 170 -3.81 -5.11 3.72
CA LEU A 170 -5.13 -5.78 3.77
C LEU A 170 -5.24 -6.84 2.68
N THR A 171 -4.54 -6.63 1.58
CA THR A 171 -4.44 -7.55 0.46
C THR A 171 -3.04 -8.14 0.35
N HIS A 172 -2.87 -9.11 -0.54
CA HIS A 172 -1.56 -9.71 -0.79
C HIS A 172 -0.59 -8.77 -1.53
N GLY A 173 -1.11 -7.73 -2.22
CA GLY A 173 -0.30 -6.78 -2.98
C GLY A 173 0.21 -7.34 -4.31
N ALA A 174 -0.35 -8.49 -4.74
CA ALA A 174 -0.01 -9.15 -5.97
C ALA A 174 -1.31 -9.51 -6.69
N PRO A 175 -1.54 -9.02 -7.92
CA PRO A 175 -2.73 -9.38 -8.67
C PRO A 175 -2.78 -10.89 -8.90
N LYS A 176 -3.98 -11.46 -8.83
CA LYS A 176 -4.26 -12.85 -9.22
C LYS A 176 -5.37 -12.87 -10.24
N LEU A 177 -5.35 -13.89 -11.10
CA LEU A 177 -6.45 -14.18 -12.00
C LEU A 177 -7.71 -14.46 -11.16
N SER A 178 -8.76 -13.69 -11.38
CA SER A 178 -9.97 -13.63 -10.55
C SER A 178 -11.14 -14.34 -11.23
N ASP A 179 -11.48 -13.93 -12.46
CA ASP A 179 -12.63 -14.45 -13.20
C ASP A 179 -12.27 -14.62 -14.67
N ILE A 180 -12.79 -15.68 -15.27
CA ILE A 180 -12.75 -15.96 -16.71
C ILE A 180 -14.21 -15.97 -17.16
N VAL A 181 -14.59 -15.01 -18.00
CA VAL A 181 -15.97 -14.78 -18.40
C VAL A 181 -16.07 -14.95 -19.92
N PRO A 182 -16.37 -16.17 -20.41
CA PRO A 182 -16.57 -16.39 -21.83
C PRO A 182 -17.84 -15.71 -22.34
N VAL A 183 -17.82 -15.32 -23.61
CA VAL A 183 -18.94 -14.71 -24.33
C VAL A 183 -19.45 -15.71 -25.37
N GLY A 184 -20.78 -15.87 -25.46
CA GLY A 184 -21.40 -16.84 -26.37
C GLY A 184 -21.24 -18.28 -25.89
N THR A 185 -20.79 -19.18 -26.79
CA THR A 185 -20.63 -20.62 -26.53
C THR A 185 -19.22 -21.03 -26.15
N ALA A 186 -18.29 -20.08 -25.97
CA ALA A 186 -16.91 -20.38 -25.64
C ALA A 186 -16.78 -21.00 -24.25
N ASP A 187 -15.91 -22.01 -24.11
CA ASP A 187 -15.58 -22.56 -22.81
C ASP A 187 -14.56 -21.68 -22.07
N SER A 188 -14.60 -21.69 -20.74
CA SER A 188 -13.66 -20.92 -19.91
C SER A 188 -12.22 -21.39 -20.10
N ASP A 189 -12.00 -22.69 -20.27
CA ASP A 189 -10.65 -23.23 -20.50
C ASP A 189 -10.15 -22.91 -21.92
N GLU A 190 -11.05 -22.89 -22.90
CA GLU A 190 -10.73 -22.48 -24.26
C GLU A 190 -10.35 -20.99 -24.32
N LEU A 191 -11.12 -20.12 -23.67
CA LEU A 191 -10.81 -18.70 -23.53
C LEU A 191 -9.43 -18.49 -22.87
N LEU A 192 -9.16 -19.19 -21.77
CA LEU A 192 -7.88 -19.10 -21.06
C LEU A 192 -6.72 -19.60 -21.92
N LYS A 193 -6.92 -20.70 -22.66
CA LYS A 193 -5.93 -21.25 -23.60
C LYS A 193 -5.54 -20.24 -24.66
N TRP A 194 -6.52 -19.60 -25.31
CA TRP A 194 -6.25 -18.61 -26.35
C TRP A 194 -5.55 -17.37 -25.81
N ALA A 195 -5.98 -16.89 -24.64
CA ALA A 195 -5.30 -15.79 -23.96
C ALA A 195 -3.84 -16.14 -23.63
N ALA A 196 -3.60 -17.33 -23.07
CA ALA A 196 -2.27 -17.78 -22.70
C ALA A 196 -1.34 -17.94 -23.92
N ILE A 197 -1.85 -18.46 -25.04
CA ILE A 197 -1.09 -18.57 -26.30
C ILE A 197 -0.63 -17.18 -26.76
N ALA A 198 -1.53 -16.19 -26.76
CA ALA A 198 -1.20 -14.85 -27.20
C ALA A 198 -0.21 -14.13 -26.28
N GLU A 199 -0.25 -14.43 -24.98
CA GLU A 199 0.56 -13.79 -23.95
C GLU A 199 1.91 -14.49 -23.69
N GLN A 200 2.22 -15.61 -24.36
CA GLN A 200 3.48 -16.35 -24.16
C GLN A 200 4.74 -15.50 -24.42
N GLY A 201 4.68 -14.54 -25.34
CA GLY A 201 5.80 -13.65 -25.69
C GLY A 201 5.89 -12.39 -24.82
N SER A 202 4.96 -12.19 -23.89
CA SER A 202 4.81 -10.96 -23.10
C SER A 202 5.50 -11.08 -21.74
N GLU A 203 6.33 -10.10 -21.42
CA GLU A 203 7.00 -10.01 -20.11
C GLU A 203 6.12 -9.36 -19.03
N HIS A 204 4.89 -8.95 -19.38
CA HIS A 204 4.00 -8.24 -18.47
C HIS A 204 3.52 -9.16 -17.33
N LEU A 205 3.33 -8.61 -16.12
CA LEU A 205 2.91 -9.38 -14.94
C LEU A 205 1.58 -10.11 -15.18
N LEU A 206 0.60 -9.44 -15.80
CA LEU A 206 -0.70 -10.04 -16.12
C LEU A 206 -0.59 -11.19 -17.13
N ALA A 207 0.33 -11.08 -18.09
CA ALA A 207 0.60 -12.13 -19.07
C ALA A 207 1.08 -13.41 -18.38
N LYS A 208 2.04 -13.27 -17.47
CA LYS A 208 2.57 -14.39 -16.66
C LYS A 208 1.46 -15.07 -15.87
N LEU A 209 0.56 -14.31 -15.24
CA LEU A 209 -0.59 -14.87 -14.51
C LEU A 209 -1.55 -15.68 -15.40
N ILE A 210 -1.79 -15.25 -16.64
CA ILE A 210 -2.63 -15.99 -17.60
C ILE A 210 -1.92 -17.29 -18.02
N VAL A 211 -0.64 -17.19 -18.39
CA VAL A 211 0.16 -18.34 -18.85
C VAL A 211 0.31 -19.38 -17.74
N ASP A 212 0.58 -18.95 -16.51
CA ASP A 212 0.71 -19.84 -15.35
C ASP A 212 -0.63 -20.51 -15.02
N ALA A 213 -1.74 -19.76 -15.02
CA ALA A 213 -3.07 -20.34 -14.81
C ALA A 213 -3.44 -21.38 -15.87
N ALA A 214 -3.06 -21.17 -17.14
CA ALA A 214 -3.29 -22.15 -18.20
C ALA A 214 -2.43 -23.42 -18.02
N ARG A 215 -1.17 -23.27 -17.59
CA ARG A 215 -0.28 -24.39 -17.28
C ARG A 215 -0.76 -25.20 -16.09
N GLU A 216 -1.23 -24.55 -15.03
CA GLU A 216 -1.82 -25.21 -13.85
C GLU A 216 -3.05 -26.06 -14.19
N ARG A 217 -3.83 -25.64 -15.19
CA ARG A 217 -4.97 -26.42 -15.73
C ARG A 217 -4.57 -27.49 -16.74
N GLY A 218 -3.28 -27.65 -17.05
CA GLY A 218 -2.79 -28.64 -18.01
C GLY A 218 -3.17 -28.34 -19.46
N LEU A 219 -3.46 -27.07 -19.80
CA LEU A 219 -3.86 -26.68 -21.15
C LEU A 219 -2.65 -26.73 -22.09
N THR A 220 -2.82 -27.33 -23.27
CA THR A 220 -1.77 -27.39 -24.28
C THR A 220 -1.62 -26.04 -24.97
N LEU A 221 -0.48 -25.39 -24.78
CA LEU A 221 -0.16 -24.10 -25.38
C LEU A 221 0.77 -24.31 -26.58
N ILE A 222 0.38 -23.76 -27.73
CA ILE A 222 1.22 -23.69 -28.93
C ILE A 222 1.97 -22.36 -28.96
N THR A 223 3.20 -22.37 -29.51
CA THR A 223 3.97 -21.14 -29.69
C THR A 223 3.37 -20.32 -30.82
N PRO A 224 3.02 -19.04 -30.61
CA PRO A 224 2.52 -18.18 -31.67
C PRO A 224 3.62 -17.94 -32.73
N SER A 225 3.23 -17.91 -34.01
CA SER A 225 4.12 -17.67 -35.15
C SER A 225 4.50 -16.20 -35.30
N GLU A 226 3.59 -15.31 -34.89
CA GLU A 226 3.82 -13.85 -34.86
C GLU A 226 3.36 -13.30 -33.51
N PHE A 227 4.09 -12.32 -33.00
CA PHE A 227 3.78 -11.64 -31.75
C PHE A 227 4.11 -10.16 -31.87
N THR A 228 3.13 -9.32 -31.57
CA THR A 228 3.23 -7.86 -31.62
C THR A 228 2.71 -7.27 -30.31
N VAL A 229 3.55 -6.47 -29.65
CA VAL A 229 3.15 -5.70 -28.47
C VAL A 229 2.63 -4.34 -28.91
N HIS A 230 1.47 -3.95 -28.40
CA HIS A 230 0.91 -2.61 -28.51
C HIS A 230 1.00 -1.94 -27.13
N PRO A 231 2.04 -1.14 -26.86
CA PRO A 231 2.25 -0.50 -25.55
C PRO A 231 1.00 0.26 -25.09
N GLY A 232 0.55 0.00 -23.87
CA GLY A 232 -0.65 0.61 -23.30
C GLY A 232 -1.99 0.10 -23.81
N MET A 233 -1.97 -0.94 -24.63
CA MET A 233 -3.19 -1.52 -25.20
C MET A 233 -3.25 -3.02 -24.93
N GLY A 234 -2.17 -3.74 -25.19
CA GLY A 234 -2.08 -5.19 -25.01
C GLY A 234 -1.21 -5.84 -26.07
N VAL A 235 -1.51 -7.09 -26.42
CA VAL A 235 -0.75 -7.88 -27.38
C VAL A 235 -1.64 -8.45 -28.48
N VAL A 236 -1.04 -8.66 -29.64
CA VAL A 236 -1.65 -9.37 -30.76
C VAL A 236 -0.70 -10.48 -31.16
N ALA A 237 -1.21 -11.70 -31.25
CA ALA A 237 -0.45 -12.86 -31.66
C ALA A 237 -1.17 -13.62 -32.76
N ARG A 238 -0.41 -14.39 -33.55
CA ARG A 238 -0.96 -15.32 -34.53
C ARG A 238 -0.59 -16.73 -34.15
N ALA A 239 -1.58 -17.61 -34.06
CA ALA A 239 -1.39 -19.01 -33.71
C ALA A 239 -2.03 -19.89 -34.79
N GLY A 240 -1.21 -20.38 -35.72
CA GLY A 240 -1.71 -20.99 -36.96
C GLY A 240 -2.38 -19.95 -37.86
N ASP A 241 -3.63 -20.19 -38.24
CA ASP A 241 -4.42 -19.25 -39.04
C ASP A 241 -5.19 -18.22 -38.21
N MET A 242 -5.29 -18.44 -36.89
CA MET A 242 -6.09 -17.60 -36.00
C MET A 242 -5.27 -16.41 -35.46
N ARG A 243 -5.85 -15.21 -35.59
CA ARG A 243 -5.31 -13.97 -35.04
C ARG A 243 -5.98 -13.67 -33.70
N ILE A 244 -5.18 -13.63 -32.63
CA ILE A 244 -5.65 -13.45 -31.26
C ILE A 244 -5.19 -12.10 -30.74
N ALA A 245 -6.11 -11.31 -30.19
CA ALA A 245 -5.83 -10.05 -29.51
C ALA A 245 -6.19 -10.16 -28.04
N VAL A 246 -5.26 -9.77 -27.16
CA VAL A 246 -5.47 -9.73 -25.70
C VAL A 246 -5.12 -8.35 -25.21
N GLY A 247 -6.08 -7.64 -24.62
CA GLY A 247 -5.82 -6.27 -24.16
C GLY A 247 -7.01 -5.52 -23.60
N ASN A 248 -6.79 -4.24 -23.32
CA ASN A 248 -7.80 -3.32 -22.83
C ASN A 248 -8.66 -2.75 -23.98
N ARG A 249 -9.62 -1.89 -23.63
CA ARG A 249 -10.51 -1.24 -24.60
C ARG A 249 -9.78 -0.48 -25.71
N LYS A 250 -8.62 0.13 -25.41
CA LYS A 250 -7.84 0.88 -26.42
C LYS A 250 -7.34 -0.04 -27.53
N LEU A 251 -6.95 -1.29 -27.20
CA LEU A 251 -6.54 -2.27 -28.20
C LEU A 251 -7.70 -2.62 -29.13
N LEU A 252 -8.86 -2.91 -28.57
CA LEU A 252 -10.04 -3.27 -29.34
C LEU A 252 -10.47 -2.15 -30.29
N THR A 253 -10.50 -0.91 -29.80
CA THR A 253 -10.78 0.27 -30.63
C THR A 253 -9.73 0.47 -31.73
N HIS A 254 -8.45 0.30 -31.41
CA HIS A 254 -7.36 0.43 -32.37
C HIS A 254 -7.45 -0.61 -33.50
N LEU A 255 -7.80 -1.83 -33.14
CA LEU A 255 -8.00 -2.95 -34.06
C LEU A 255 -9.40 -2.96 -34.72
N ARG A 256 -10.27 -2.01 -34.36
CA ARG A 256 -11.65 -1.85 -34.85
C ARG A 256 -12.58 -3.04 -34.55
N PHE A 257 -12.37 -3.72 -33.43
CA PHE A 257 -13.33 -4.70 -32.92
C PHE A 257 -14.61 -4.01 -32.44
N GLY A 258 -15.77 -4.52 -32.84
CA GLY A 258 -17.05 -4.14 -32.25
C GLY A 258 -17.22 -4.82 -30.91
N ILE A 259 -17.44 -4.05 -29.84
CA ILE A 259 -17.76 -4.59 -28.51
C ILE A 259 -19.28 -4.72 -28.42
N PRO A 260 -19.86 -5.93 -28.31
CA PRO A 260 -21.30 -6.09 -28.13
C PRO A 260 -21.77 -5.48 -26.81
N ASP A 261 -22.98 -4.92 -26.78
CA ASP A 261 -23.54 -4.23 -25.61
C ASP A 261 -23.55 -5.12 -24.35
N GLU A 262 -23.81 -6.42 -24.51
CA GLU A 262 -23.80 -7.38 -23.40
C GLU A 262 -22.41 -7.51 -22.76
N VAL A 263 -21.35 -7.54 -23.58
CA VAL A 263 -19.96 -7.60 -23.11
C VAL A 263 -19.58 -6.28 -22.44
N GLU A 264 -20.02 -5.15 -22.99
CA GLU A 264 -19.75 -3.84 -22.41
C GLU A 264 -20.37 -3.69 -21.01
N VAL A 265 -21.60 -4.16 -20.81
CA VAL A 265 -22.26 -4.17 -19.49
C VAL A 265 -21.50 -5.06 -18.50
N GLN A 266 -21.04 -6.25 -18.93
CA GLN A 266 -20.25 -7.14 -18.09
C GLN A 266 -18.88 -6.53 -17.74
N TRP A 267 -18.22 -5.90 -18.72
CA TRP A 267 -16.94 -5.23 -18.54
C TRP A 267 -17.06 -4.12 -17.48
N GLN A 268 -18.03 -3.22 -17.63
CA GLN A 268 -18.27 -2.14 -16.66
C GLN A 268 -18.60 -2.69 -15.27
N ARG A 269 -19.37 -3.78 -15.19
CA ARG A 269 -19.66 -4.45 -13.92
C ARG A 269 -18.40 -4.98 -13.25
N LEU A 270 -17.49 -5.60 -14.00
CA LEU A 270 -16.23 -6.14 -13.46
C LEU A 270 -15.26 -5.02 -13.05
N GLU A 271 -15.14 -3.95 -13.84
CA GLU A 271 -14.37 -2.76 -13.47
C GLU A 271 -14.95 -2.07 -12.22
N SER A 272 -16.28 -2.02 -12.09
CA SER A 272 -16.95 -1.48 -10.90
C SER A 272 -16.65 -2.27 -9.64
N GLN A 273 -16.23 -3.53 -9.78
CA GLN A 273 -15.75 -4.39 -8.70
C GLN A 273 -14.25 -4.19 -8.40
N GLY A 274 -13.60 -3.15 -8.96
CA GLY A 274 -12.18 -2.89 -8.73
C GLY A 274 -11.24 -3.92 -9.37
N LYS A 275 -11.73 -4.68 -10.35
CA LYS A 275 -10.95 -5.67 -11.07
C LYS A 275 -10.30 -5.01 -12.30
N THR A 276 -9.06 -5.37 -12.58
CA THR A 276 -8.44 -5.08 -13.87
C THR A 276 -9.02 -6.03 -14.91
N VAL A 277 -9.64 -5.50 -15.96
CA VAL A 277 -10.31 -6.31 -16.98
C VAL A 277 -9.53 -6.23 -18.29
N ILE A 278 -9.24 -7.39 -18.86
CA ILE A 278 -8.72 -7.53 -20.22
C ILE A 278 -9.70 -8.35 -21.04
N CYS A 279 -9.72 -8.11 -22.33
CA CYS A 279 -10.55 -8.83 -23.28
C CYS A 279 -9.67 -9.69 -24.18
N VAL A 280 -10.22 -10.83 -24.55
CA VAL A 280 -9.63 -11.77 -25.50
C VAL A 280 -10.54 -11.78 -26.72
N ALA A 281 -9.94 -11.57 -27.89
CA ALA A 281 -10.65 -11.59 -29.16
C ALA A 281 -9.88 -12.42 -30.18
N ALA A 282 -10.60 -13.02 -31.13
CA ALA A 282 -10.04 -13.87 -32.18
C ALA A 282 -10.76 -13.64 -33.51
N ASP A 283 -10.01 -13.51 -34.61
CA ASP A 283 -10.50 -13.46 -36.00
C ASP A 283 -11.67 -12.49 -36.28
N ASP A 284 -11.86 -11.46 -35.45
CA ASP A 284 -12.93 -10.43 -35.45
C ASP A 284 -14.08 -10.61 -34.44
N ALA A 285 -14.07 -11.65 -33.61
CA ALA A 285 -15.03 -11.87 -32.54
C ALA A 285 -14.42 -11.73 -31.13
N ILE A 286 -15.19 -11.21 -30.17
CA ILE A 286 -14.82 -11.23 -28.75
C ILE A 286 -15.11 -12.61 -28.17
N LEU A 287 -14.08 -13.27 -27.65
CA LEU A 287 -14.20 -14.58 -27.00
C LEU A 287 -14.59 -14.46 -25.52
N GLY A 288 -14.16 -13.38 -24.87
CA GLY A 288 -14.56 -13.08 -23.49
C GLY A 288 -13.60 -12.19 -22.73
N LEU A 289 -13.84 -12.08 -21.43
CA LEU A 289 -13.11 -11.23 -20.51
C LEU A 289 -12.33 -12.07 -19.49
N ILE A 290 -11.08 -11.68 -19.23
CA ILE A 290 -10.29 -12.21 -18.13
C ILE A 290 -10.03 -11.06 -17.16
N THR A 291 -10.16 -11.34 -15.88
CA THR A 291 -10.00 -10.30 -14.86
C THR A 291 -8.96 -10.66 -13.83
N PHE A 292 -8.34 -9.62 -13.28
CA PHE A 292 -7.37 -9.71 -12.22
C PHE A 292 -7.82 -8.87 -11.04
N ALA A 293 -7.61 -9.40 -9.85
CA ALA A 293 -7.88 -8.70 -8.61
C ALA A 293 -6.78 -8.99 -7.61
N ASP A 294 -6.49 -8.01 -6.77
CA ASP A 294 -5.71 -8.25 -5.56
C ASP A 294 -6.63 -8.91 -4.52
N THR A 295 -6.17 -10.00 -3.92
CA THR A 295 -6.97 -10.78 -2.98
C THR A 295 -6.75 -10.32 -1.56
N LEU A 296 -7.83 -10.31 -0.77
CA LEU A 296 -7.76 -10.03 0.66
C LEU A 296 -6.97 -11.12 1.38
N ARG A 297 -6.15 -10.72 2.34
CA ARG A 297 -5.51 -11.67 3.25
C ARG A 297 -6.59 -12.35 4.09
N PRO A 298 -6.53 -13.68 4.29
CA PRO A 298 -7.52 -14.38 5.11
C PRO A 298 -7.53 -13.89 6.57
N GLN A 299 -6.42 -13.32 7.05
CA GLN A 299 -6.29 -12.75 8.38
C GLN A 299 -6.86 -11.32 8.50
N ALA A 300 -7.16 -10.63 7.38
CA ALA A 300 -7.59 -9.23 7.40
C ALA A 300 -8.92 -9.05 8.15
N ALA A 301 -9.96 -9.80 7.80
CA ALA A 301 -11.26 -9.68 8.46
C ALA A 301 -11.22 -10.03 9.96
N PRO A 302 -10.57 -11.13 10.40
CA PRO A 302 -10.36 -11.39 11.82
C PRO A 302 -9.63 -10.26 12.57
N ALA A 303 -8.58 -9.69 11.96
CA ALA A 303 -7.81 -8.61 12.58
C ALA A 303 -8.65 -7.33 12.74
N ILE A 304 -9.44 -6.96 11.74
CA ILE A 304 -10.35 -5.80 11.80
C ILE A 304 -11.40 -6.00 12.90
N ASN A 305 -12.01 -7.19 12.97
CA ASN A 305 -12.98 -7.51 14.02
C ASN A 305 -12.36 -7.45 15.43
N ALA A 306 -11.14 -7.95 15.61
CA ALA A 306 -10.44 -7.88 16.89
C ALA A 306 -10.17 -6.43 17.32
N LEU A 307 -9.81 -5.54 16.39
CA LEU A 307 -9.61 -4.12 16.68
C LEU A 307 -10.91 -3.41 17.05
N GLN A 308 -12.03 -3.75 16.39
CA GLN A 308 -13.34 -3.23 16.76
C GLN A 308 -13.76 -3.71 18.16
N GLN A 309 -13.49 -4.98 18.51
CA GLN A 309 -13.76 -5.53 19.85
C GLN A 309 -12.90 -4.90 20.94
N LEU A 310 -11.67 -4.47 20.61
CA LEU A 310 -10.80 -3.71 21.51
C LEU A 310 -11.29 -2.27 21.77
N GLY A 311 -12.34 -1.82 21.07
CA GLY A 311 -12.91 -0.49 21.25
C GLY A 311 -12.13 0.63 20.54
N ILE A 312 -11.36 0.29 19.50
CA ILE A 312 -10.74 1.30 18.63
C ILE A 312 -11.86 2.12 17.97
N ALA A 313 -11.86 3.43 18.21
CA ALA A 313 -12.97 4.32 17.86
C ALA A 313 -13.16 4.49 16.35
N GLY A 314 -12.08 4.42 15.57
CA GLY A 314 -12.14 4.56 14.12
C GLY A 314 -11.14 3.67 13.39
N LEU A 315 -11.60 3.10 12.28
CA LEU A 315 -10.79 2.34 11.35
C LEU A 315 -10.97 2.95 9.96
N ALA A 316 -9.86 3.15 9.24
CA ALA A 316 -9.88 3.68 7.88
C ALA A 316 -8.99 2.90 6.92
N ILE A 317 -9.33 2.96 5.64
CA ILE A 317 -8.44 2.57 4.53
C ILE A 317 -7.86 3.85 3.92
N LEU A 318 -6.56 3.84 3.64
CA LEU A 318 -5.82 4.94 3.01
C LEU A 318 -5.00 4.40 1.84
N THR A 319 -5.42 4.67 0.60
CA THR A 319 -4.86 4.00 -0.59
C THR A 319 -4.72 4.94 -1.79
N GLY A 320 -3.81 4.59 -2.71
CA GLY A 320 -3.68 5.25 -4.02
C GLY A 320 -4.67 4.74 -5.06
N ASP A 321 -5.31 3.59 -4.79
CA ASP A 321 -6.37 3.01 -5.60
C ASP A 321 -7.55 3.96 -5.82
N THR A 322 -8.33 3.67 -6.85
CA THR A 322 -9.60 4.36 -7.07
C THR A 322 -10.58 4.19 -5.91
N MET A 323 -11.37 5.23 -5.64
CA MET A 323 -12.42 5.19 -4.62
C MET A 323 -13.38 3.99 -4.75
N ARG A 324 -13.61 3.51 -5.98
CA ARG A 324 -14.47 2.34 -6.23
C ARG A 324 -13.84 1.05 -5.68
N ALA A 325 -12.57 0.79 -6.01
CA ALA A 325 -11.85 -0.39 -5.54
C ALA A 325 -11.68 -0.37 -4.00
N ALA A 326 -11.28 0.78 -3.45
CA ALA A 326 -11.10 0.96 -2.01
C ALA A 326 -12.40 0.71 -1.21
N ARG A 327 -13.54 1.23 -1.68
CA ARG A 327 -14.85 1.02 -1.03
C ARG A 327 -15.29 -0.44 -1.04
N GLN A 328 -14.95 -1.20 -2.07
CA GLN A 328 -15.32 -2.61 -2.14
C GLN A 328 -14.58 -3.41 -1.06
N VAL A 329 -13.29 -3.17 -0.88
CA VAL A 329 -12.49 -3.76 0.20
C VAL A 329 -13.05 -3.35 1.57
N ALA A 330 -13.32 -2.05 1.75
CA ALA A 330 -13.87 -1.52 3.00
C ALA A 330 -15.20 -2.18 3.38
N ARG A 331 -16.11 -2.36 2.42
CA ARG A 331 -17.39 -3.05 2.63
C ARG A 331 -17.22 -4.50 3.08
N ARG A 332 -16.29 -5.23 2.47
CA ARG A 332 -16.00 -6.64 2.85
C ARG A 332 -15.42 -6.76 4.25
N LEU A 333 -14.68 -5.75 4.70
CA LEU A 333 -14.03 -5.71 6.02
C LEU A 333 -14.84 -4.96 7.08
N GLY A 334 -15.97 -4.35 6.73
CA GLY A 334 -16.76 -3.54 7.66
C GLY A 334 -16.09 -2.23 8.10
N ILE A 335 -15.17 -1.69 7.28
CA ILE A 335 -14.48 -0.42 7.53
C ILE A 335 -15.32 0.72 6.96
N LYS A 336 -15.57 1.76 7.76
CA LYS A 336 -16.45 2.89 7.39
C LYS A 336 -15.71 3.96 6.61
N ASP A 337 -14.52 4.33 7.08
CA ASP A 337 -13.77 5.45 6.53
C ASP A 337 -12.84 4.96 5.41
N VAL A 338 -12.92 5.62 4.25
CA VAL A 338 -12.12 5.28 3.08
C VAL A 338 -11.59 6.56 2.46
N TYR A 339 -10.28 6.61 2.28
CA TYR A 339 -9.60 7.67 1.58
C TYR A 339 -8.78 7.03 0.45
N ALA A 340 -9.11 7.39 -0.77
CA ALA A 340 -8.63 6.77 -1.99
C ALA A 340 -8.14 7.84 -2.96
N ASP A 341 -7.55 7.42 -4.07
CA ASP A 341 -6.95 8.28 -5.09
C ASP A 341 -5.85 9.19 -4.52
N LEU A 342 -5.15 8.73 -3.47
CA LEU A 342 -4.16 9.53 -2.74
C LEU A 342 -2.73 9.25 -3.20
N LEU A 343 -1.98 10.33 -3.45
CA LEU A 343 -0.53 10.31 -3.54
C LEU A 343 0.10 10.17 -2.14
N PRO A 344 1.37 9.74 -2.02
CA PRO A 344 2.04 9.57 -0.72
C PRO A 344 2.02 10.83 0.15
N ALA A 345 2.22 12.01 -0.45
CA ALA A 345 2.13 13.28 0.25
C ALA A 345 0.75 13.54 0.87
N GLU A 346 -0.31 13.17 0.13
CA GLU A 346 -1.69 13.34 0.54
C GLU A 346 -2.09 12.31 1.59
N LYS A 347 -1.50 11.10 1.55
CA LYS A 347 -1.59 10.11 2.63
C LYS A 347 -1.05 10.71 3.94
N VAL A 348 0.11 11.36 3.93
CA VAL A 348 0.70 12.02 5.11
C VAL A 348 -0.20 13.12 5.63
N GLU A 349 -0.67 14.02 4.75
CA GLU A 349 -1.53 15.14 5.16
C GLU A 349 -2.87 14.65 5.72
N ARG A 350 -3.41 13.55 5.19
CA ARG A 350 -4.62 12.92 5.74
C ARG A 350 -4.41 12.40 7.16
N ILE A 351 -3.28 11.76 7.43
CA ILE A 351 -2.94 11.30 8.79
C ILE A 351 -2.78 12.50 9.72
N ARG A 352 -2.11 13.57 9.28
CA ARG A 352 -2.00 14.82 10.05
C ARG A 352 -3.37 15.43 10.34
N ALA A 353 -4.29 15.44 9.38
CA ALA A 353 -5.65 15.92 9.59
C ALA A 353 -6.37 15.11 10.69
N LEU A 354 -6.32 13.77 10.62
CA LEU A 354 -6.89 12.90 11.65
C LEU A 354 -6.28 13.15 13.04
N GLN A 355 -4.97 13.43 13.10
CA GLN A 355 -4.29 13.79 14.35
C GLN A 355 -4.73 15.16 14.89
N ARG A 356 -4.95 16.15 14.02
CA ARG A 356 -5.49 17.48 14.39
C ARG A 356 -6.90 17.39 14.95
N ASP A 357 -7.68 16.41 14.50
CA ASP A 357 -9.01 16.09 15.04
C ASP A 357 -8.95 15.42 16.44
N GLY A 358 -7.76 15.31 17.04
CA GLY A 358 -7.54 14.77 18.38
C GLY A 358 -7.31 13.26 18.42
N ASN A 359 -7.23 12.59 17.28
CA ASN A 359 -6.99 11.14 17.24
C ASN A 359 -5.51 10.80 17.46
N ARG A 360 -5.28 9.70 18.19
CA ARG A 360 -3.99 9.03 18.28
C ARG A 360 -3.99 7.91 17.25
N VAL A 361 -3.40 8.23 16.10
CA VAL A 361 -3.49 7.42 14.88
C VAL A 361 -2.32 6.44 14.79
N ALA A 362 -2.62 5.16 14.53
CA ALA A 362 -1.65 4.22 13.96
C ALA A 362 -1.88 4.05 12.46
N MET A 363 -0.78 3.92 11.73
CA MET A 363 -0.78 3.55 10.32
C MET A 363 -0.16 2.16 10.17
N VAL A 364 -0.81 1.28 9.42
CA VAL A 364 -0.38 -0.10 9.15
C VAL A 364 -0.12 -0.26 7.65
N GLY A 365 1.06 -0.74 7.28
CA GLY A 365 1.48 -0.92 5.88
C GLY A 365 2.60 -1.94 5.68
N ASP A 366 2.95 -2.23 4.44
CA ASP A 366 3.83 -3.35 4.04
C ASP A 366 5.35 -3.09 4.15
N GLY A 367 5.76 -1.95 4.70
CA GLY A 367 7.17 -1.69 5.00
C GLY A 367 8.06 -1.36 3.79
N ILE A 368 7.76 -1.85 2.58
CA ILE A 368 8.49 -1.51 1.33
C ILE A 368 8.00 -0.15 0.82
N THR A 369 6.68 0.01 0.78
CA THR A 369 6.02 1.30 0.54
C THR A 369 6.13 2.22 1.74
N MET A 370 6.76 1.79 2.85
CA MET A 370 6.95 2.64 4.04
C MET A 370 8.39 3.00 4.38
N ARG A 371 9.39 2.12 4.15
CA ARG A 371 10.80 2.40 4.46
C ARG A 371 11.41 3.53 3.63
N GLN A 372 10.85 3.81 2.46
CA GLN A 372 11.24 4.96 1.63
C GLN A 372 10.28 6.16 1.80
N ARG A 373 9.29 6.09 2.71
CA ARG A 373 8.06 6.90 2.61
C ARG A 373 7.42 7.38 3.92
N TRP A 374 7.92 7.03 5.11
CA TRP A 374 7.40 7.56 6.39
C TRP A 374 8.46 7.88 7.44
#